data_AF-A0A8C1L5R4-F1
#
_entry.id   AF-A0A8C1L5R4-F1
#
_cell.length_a   1.000
_cell.length_b   1.000
_cell.length_c   1.000
_cell.angle_alpha   90.00
_cell.angle_beta   90.00
_cell.angle_gamma   90.00
#
_symmetry.space_group_name_H-M   'P 1'
#
loop_
_entity.id
_entity.type
_entity.pdbx_description
1 polymer ?
#
loop_
_entity_poly.entity_id
_entity_poly.type
_entity_poly.pdbx_seq_one_letter_code
_entity_poly.pdbx_strand_id
1 'polypeptide(L)'
;MHFMFSVIFVLAFSAAAWALDNGLMRTPPMGWLAWERFRCDIDCLNDPDNCISEHLFMEMADRLSEDGWRELGYVYINIDDCWSSMLRDSQGRLQADPKRFPRGIAHLAQYVHDRGLKLGIYGDMGTHTCGGYPGTTLDKIQTDAQTFADWGIDMLKLDGCYSNSSYQEQGYPMMSKALNATGRPIGYSCSWPAYQGGLPPKVNYTLLGQICNLWRNYDDIQDSWDSVLSIVDWFFDNQDVLQPAAGPGHYWIIY
;
A
#
# COMPACT_ATOMS: atom_id res chain seq x y z
N MET A 1 -4.12 62.37 -24.56
CA MET A 1 -4.86 61.26 -23.92
C MET A 1 -3.98 60.03 -23.97
N HIS A 2 -3.23 59.74 -22.91
CA HIS A 2 -2.41 58.53 -22.79
C HIS A 2 -3.19 57.49 -21.98
N PHE A 3 -3.60 56.40 -22.63
CA PHE A 3 -4.19 55.25 -21.95
C PHE A 3 -3.05 54.35 -21.44
N MET A 4 -2.82 54.37 -20.13
CA MET A 4 -2.02 53.36 -19.44
C MET A 4 -2.88 52.11 -19.27
N PHE A 5 -2.54 51.02 -19.96
CA PHE A 5 -3.08 49.70 -19.68
C PHE A 5 -2.35 49.12 -18.46
N SER A 6 -3.03 49.08 -17.32
CA SER A 6 -2.57 48.31 -16.16
C SER A 6 -2.78 46.82 -16.42
N VAL A 7 -1.70 46.07 -16.58
CA VAL A 7 -1.72 44.61 -16.59
C VAL A 7 -1.85 44.13 -15.14
N ILE A 8 -3.04 43.63 -14.78
CA ILE A 8 -3.27 42.97 -13.49
C ILE A 8 -2.76 41.52 -13.61
N PHE A 9 -1.62 41.24 -12.97
CA PHE A 9 -1.18 39.86 -12.73
C PHE A 9 -2.07 39.24 -11.64
N VAL A 10 -2.98 38.36 -12.04
CA VAL A 10 -3.70 37.50 -11.10
C VAL A 10 -2.73 36.41 -10.64
N LEU A 11 -2.14 36.58 -9.46
CA LEU A 11 -1.45 35.51 -8.75
C LEU A 11 -2.50 34.48 -8.33
N ALA A 12 -2.63 33.40 -9.10
CA ALA A 12 -3.36 32.22 -8.67
C ALA A 12 -2.62 31.64 -7.45
N PHE A 13 -3.16 31.87 -6.26
CA PHE A 13 -2.76 31.11 -5.07
C PHE A 13 -3.26 29.69 -5.27
N SER A 14 -2.40 28.83 -5.83
CA SER A 14 -2.57 27.39 -5.70
C SER A 14 -2.60 27.09 -4.21
N ALA A 15 -3.74 26.67 -3.68
CA ALA A 15 -3.76 26.09 -2.35
C ALA A 15 -2.84 24.87 -2.39
N ALA A 16 -1.62 25.02 -1.89
CA ALA A 16 -0.71 23.91 -1.71
C ALA A 16 -1.36 22.99 -0.67
N ALA A 17 -2.04 21.94 -1.16
CA ALA A 17 -2.41 20.84 -0.30
C ALA A 17 -1.10 20.25 0.23
N TRP A 18 -0.93 20.31 1.55
CA TRP A 18 0.19 19.65 2.21
C TRP A 18 -0.06 18.16 2.07
N ALA A 19 0.67 17.50 1.16
CA ALA A 19 0.63 16.07 0.97
C ALA A 19 1.85 15.41 1.64
N LEU A 20 1.84 14.09 1.74
CA LEU A 20 2.98 13.28 2.14
C LEU A 20 4.10 13.53 1.13
N ASP A 21 5.07 14.35 1.51
CA ASP A 21 6.16 14.74 0.63
C ASP A 21 7.38 13.83 0.81
N ASN A 22 7.17 12.51 0.70
CA ASN A 22 8.25 11.51 0.77
C ASN A 22 8.96 11.29 -0.58
N GLY A 23 8.63 12.10 -1.61
CA GLY A 23 9.22 12.04 -2.94
C GLY A 23 8.72 10.89 -3.83
N LEU A 24 7.84 10.02 -3.34
CA LEU A 24 7.35 8.84 -4.05
C LEU A 24 6.00 9.09 -4.74
N MET A 25 5.65 8.18 -5.66
CA MET A 25 4.34 8.10 -6.31
C MET A 25 3.87 9.45 -6.85
N ARG A 26 4.74 10.18 -7.57
CA ARG A 26 4.35 11.43 -8.28
C ARG A 26 3.40 11.18 -9.45
N THR A 27 3.34 9.92 -9.89
CA THR A 27 2.30 9.33 -10.73
C THR A 27 1.72 8.13 -9.97
N PRO A 28 0.49 7.67 -10.31
CA PRO A 28 -0.06 6.47 -9.70
C PRO A 28 0.90 5.28 -9.82
N PRO A 29 1.08 4.46 -8.76
CA PRO A 29 1.98 3.31 -8.81
C PRO A 29 1.43 2.27 -9.79
N MET A 30 2.33 1.65 -10.55
CA MET A 30 2.03 0.56 -11.48
C MET A 30 2.81 -0.67 -11.08
N GLY A 31 2.14 -1.83 -11.05
CA GLY A 31 2.76 -3.08 -10.63
C GLY A 31 1.76 -4.22 -10.57
N TRP A 32 2.12 -5.23 -9.78
CA TRP A 32 1.38 -6.46 -9.57
C TRP A 32 1.21 -6.69 -8.06
N LEU A 33 0.05 -7.24 -7.66
CA LEU A 33 -0.27 -7.54 -6.26
C LEU A 33 -0.97 -8.91 -6.19
N ALA A 34 -0.56 -9.74 -5.24
CA ALA A 34 -0.94 -11.17 -5.23
C ALA A 34 -2.42 -11.45 -4.91
N TRP A 35 -3.10 -10.56 -4.16
CA TRP A 35 -4.36 -10.86 -3.47
C TRP A 35 -5.49 -11.34 -4.38
N GLU A 36 -5.85 -10.57 -5.41
CA GLU A 36 -7.08 -10.86 -6.19
C GLU A 36 -7.03 -12.27 -6.80
N ARG A 37 -5.88 -12.63 -7.38
CA ARG A 37 -5.72 -13.89 -8.11
C ARG A 37 -5.29 -15.07 -7.23
N PHE A 38 -4.39 -14.86 -6.27
CA PHE A 38 -3.75 -15.93 -5.48
C PHE A 38 -4.28 -16.02 -4.04
N ARG A 39 -4.93 -14.96 -3.56
CA ARG A 39 -5.61 -14.90 -2.26
C ARG A 39 -4.69 -15.39 -1.12
N CYS A 40 -5.21 -16.25 -0.27
CA CYS A 40 -4.49 -16.84 0.86
C CYS A 40 -4.21 -18.33 0.62
N ASP A 41 -3.83 -18.73 -0.60
CA ASP A 41 -3.41 -20.09 -0.86
C ASP A 41 -2.04 -20.36 -0.23
N ILE A 42 -1.99 -21.26 0.75
CA ILE A 42 -0.77 -21.64 1.46
C ILE A 42 -0.44 -23.13 1.30
N ASP A 43 -1.19 -23.87 0.48
CA ASP A 43 -1.00 -25.29 0.27
C ASP A 43 0.06 -25.58 -0.79
N CYS A 44 1.31 -25.21 -0.50
CA CYS A 44 2.44 -25.46 -1.39
C CYS A 44 2.79 -26.94 -1.61
N LEU A 45 2.13 -27.86 -0.91
CA LEU A 45 2.32 -29.30 -1.13
C LEU A 45 1.48 -29.79 -2.30
N ASN A 46 0.24 -29.30 -2.41
CA ASN A 46 -0.68 -29.72 -3.47
C ASN A 46 -0.82 -28.69 -4.59
N ASP A 47 -0.48 -27.42 -4.35
CA ASP A 47 -0.51 -26.33 -5.32
C ASP A 47 0.77 -25.47 -5.29
N PRO A 48 1.94 -26.05 -5.61
CA PRO A 48 3.24 -25.39 -5.46
C PRO A 48 3.44 -24.18 -6.40
N ASP A 49 2.69 -24.13 -7.51
CA ASP A 49 2.84 -23.08 -8.53
C ASP A 49 1.98 -21.84 -8.19
N ASN A 50 0.94 -21.98 -7.36
CA ASN A 50 0.02 -20.89 -7.01
C ASN A 50 0.08 -20.46 -5.54
N CYS A 51 0.64 -21.28 -4.65
CA CYS A 51 0.70 -20.90 -3.24
C CYS A 51 1.55 -19.64 -3.01
N ILE A 52 1.17 -18.86 -2.00
CA ILE A 52 1.91 -17.67 -1.53
C ILE A 52 3.27 -18.09 -0.99
N SER A 53 4.29 -17.97 -1.83
CA SER A 53 5.65 -18.43 -1.57
C SER A 53 6.69 -17.55 -2.24
N GLU A 54 7.93 -17.60 -1.77
CA GLU A 54 9.05 -16.91 -2.40
C GLU A 54 9.18 -17.27 -3.90
N HIS A 55 8.88 -18.52 -4.26
CA HIS A 55 8.92 -18.97 -5.65
C HIS A 55 7.96 -18.18 -6.55
N LEU A 56 6.70 -18.02 -6.12
CA LEU A 56 5.68 -17.24 -6.84
C LEU A 56 6.16 -15.81 -7.10
N PHE A 57 6.67 -15.11 -6.08
CA PHE A 57 7.11 -13.73 -6.23
C PHE A 57 8.37 -13.59 -7.10
N MET A 58 9.27 -14.58 -7.06
CA MET A 58 10.43 -14.59 -7.96
C MET A 58 10.03 -14.81 -9.41
N GLU A 59 9.11 -15.74 -9.69
CA GLU A 59 8.63 -15.97 -11.04
C GLU A 59 7.91 -14.72 -11.59
N MET A 60 7.04 -14.09 -10.79
CA MET A 60 6.39 -12.84 -11.19
C MET A 60 7.42 -11.71 -11.41
N ALA A 61 8.53 -11.68 -10.65
CA ALA A 61 9.62 -10.75 -10.89
C ALA A 61 10.34 -11.00 -12.21
N ASP A 62 10.61 -12.27 -12.55
CA ASP A 62 11.16 -12.64 -13.85
C ASP A 62 10.21 -12.17 -14.97
N ARG A 63 8.92 -12.52 -14.92
CA ARG A 63 7.92 -12.11 -15.92
C ARG A 63 7.82 -10.59 -16.06
N LEU A 64 7.73 -9.84 -14.97
CA LEU A 64 7.67 -8.38 -15.05
C LEU A 64 8.92 -7.76 -15.69
N SER A 65 10.09 -8.37 -15.47
CA SER A 65 11.37 -7.88 -15.98
C SER A 65 11.72 -8.31 -17.40
N GLU A 66 11.17 -9.44 -17.86
CA GLU A 66 11.52 -10.08 -19.14
C GLU A 66 10.46 -9.88 -20.22
N ASP A 67 9.17 -9.75 -19.86
CA ASP A 67 8.05 -9.75 -20.81
C ASP A 67 7.60 -8.34 -21.23
N GLY A 68 8.35 -7.29 -20.84
CA GLY A 68 8.09 -5.90 -21.24
C GLY A 68 7.27 -5.06 -20.25
N TRP A 69 6.78 -5.64 -19.15
CA TRP A 69 5.95 -4.93 -18.17
C TRP A 69 6.70 -3.79 -17.47
N ARG A 70 7.95 -4.05 -17.07
CA ARG A 70 8.81 -3.04 -16.46
C ARG A 70 9.04 -1.85 -17.39
N GLU A 71 9.28 -2.11 -18.67
CA GLU A 71 9.48 -1.09 -19.71
C GLU A 71 8.21 -0.24 -19.93
N LEU A 72 7.03 -0.82 -19.67
CA LEU A 72 5.74 -0.11 -19.66
C LEU A 72 5.44 0.60 -18.33
N GLY A 73 6.32 0.48 -17.33
CA GLY A 73 6.23 1.17 -16.04
C GLY A 73 5.70 0.34 -14.87
N TYR A 74 5.35 -0.93 -15.07
CA TYR A 74 4.95 -1.83 -13.98
C TYR A 74 6.18 -2.28 -13.19
N VAL A 75 6.47 -1.59 -12.08
CA VAL A 75 7.73 -1.77 -11.34
C VAL A 75 7.53 -2.33 -9.93
N TYR A 76 6.31 -2.34 -9.40
CA TYR A 76 6.03 -2.88 -8.07
C TYR A 76 5.60 -4.35 -8.15
N ILE A 77 6.14 -5.19 -7.26
CA ILE A 77 5.62 -6.53 -6.94
C ILE A 77 5.26 -6.52 -5.47
N ASN A 78 3.98 -6.68 -5.16
CA ASN A 78 3.47 -6.50 -3.81
C ASN A 78 3.00 -7.84 -3.23
N ILE A 79 3.63 -8.23 -2.14
CA ILE A 79 3.16 -9.30 -1.26
C ILE A 79 1.92 -8.78 -0.52
N ASP A 80 0.83 -9.55 -0.54
CA ASP A 80 -0.37 -9.28 0.25
C ASP A 80 -0.44 -10.19 1.50
N ASP A 81 -1.61 -10.41 2.09
CA ASP A 81 -1.76 -11.22 3.30
C ASP A 81 -1.17 -12.65 3.16
N CYS A 82 -1.07 -13.34 4.29
CA CYS A 82 -0.68 -14.74 4.39
C CYS A 82 0.80 -15.06 4.08
N TRP A 83 1.69 -14.07 4.02
CA TRP A 83 3.12 -14.29 3.82
C TRP A 83 3.90 -14.67 5.09
N SER A 84 3.44 -14.18 6.25
CA SER A 84 4.19 -14.25 7.50
C SER A 84 4.06 -15.61 8.19
N SER A 85 4.97 -15.87 9.12
CA SER A 85 4.79 -16.93 10.11
C SER A 85 3.71 -16.54 11.11
N MET A 86 3.04 -17.52 11.71
CA MET A 86 2.09 -17.31 12.82
C MET A 86 2.76 -16.79 14.09
N LEU A 87 4.10 -16.81 14.16
CA LEU A 87 4.87 -16.35 15.30
C LEU A 87 5.77 -15.20 14.88
N ARG A 88 5.92 -14.21 15.77
CA ARG A 88 7.03 -13.25 15.72
C ARG A 88 8.32 -13.89 16.20
N ASP A 89 9.47 -13.34 15.82
CA ASP A 89 10.78 -13.83 16.27
C ASP A 89 11.00 -13.55 17.77
N SER A 90 12.13 -13.99 18.33
CA SER A 90 12.44 -13.78 19.76
C SER A 90 12.68 -12.32 20.15
N GLN A 91 12.86 -11.43 19.16
CA GLN A 91 12.93 -9.98 19.34
C GLN A 91 11.56 -9.31 19.12
N GLY A 92 10.52 -10.10 18.81
CA GLY A 92 9.16 -9.61 18.55
C GLY A 92 8.96 -9.01 17.16
N ARG A 93 9.88 -9.24 16.22
CA ARG A 93 9.73 -8.80 14.81
C ARG A 93 8.88 -9.78 14.03
N LEU A 94 8.23 -9.29 12.98
CA LEU A 94 7.63 -10.16 11.97
C LEU A 94 8.71 -11.04 11.33
N GLN A 95 8.32 -12.24 10.92
CA GLN A 95 9.17 -13.14 10.14
C GLN A 95 8.31 -13.80 9.07
N ALA A 96 8.91 -14.11 7.91
CA ALA A 96 8.21 -14.84 6.87
C ALA A 96 7.98 -16.29 7.29
N ASP A 97 7.00 -16.96 6.69
CA ASP A 97 6.84 -18.40 6.86
C ASP A 97 8.13 -19.11 6.37
N PRO A 98 8.84 -19.86 7.23
CA PRO A 98 10.15 -20.42 6.88
C PRO A 98 10.07 -21.55 5.85
N LYS A 99 8.90 -22.16 5.63
CA LYS A 99 8.72 -23.19 4.60
C LYS A 99 8.47 -22.56 3.24
N ARG A 100 7.67 -21.49 3.19
CA ARG A 100 7.25 -20.83 1.94
C ARG A 100 8.24 -19.75 1.49
N PHE A 101 8.96 -19.13 2.43
CA PHE A 101 9.99 -18.12 2.19
C PHE A 101 11.31 -18.50 2.85
N PRO A 102 11.95 -19.61 2.44
CA PRO A 102 13.08 -20.20 3.14
C PRO A 102 14.33 -19.31 3.19
N ARG A 103 14.50 -18.38 2.23
CA ARG A 103 15.62 -17.40 2.23
C ARG A 103 15.25 -16.05 2.86
N GLY A 104 13.98 -15.88 3.25
CA GLY A 104 13.46 -14.68 3.92
C GLY A 104 13.22 -13.48 2.99
N ILE A 105 12.53 -12.46 3.51
CA ILE A 105 12.07 -11.31 2.73
C ILE A 105 13.22 -10.44 2.21
N ALA A 106 14.29 -10.25 3.00
CA ALA A 106 15.43 -9.45 2.55
C ALA A 106 16.10 -10.04 1.29
N HIS A 107 16.17 -11.37 1.20
CA HIS A 107 16.68 -12.05 0.00
C HIS A 107 15.74 -11.82 -1.21
N LEU A 108 14.43 -11.95 -1.01
CA LEU A 108 13.44 -11.68 -2.04
C LEU A 108 13.49 -10.21 -2.52
N ALA A 109 13.64 -9.26 -1.60
CA ALA A 109 13.79 -7.84 -1.92
C ALA A 109 15.01 -7.61 -2.82
N GLN A 110 16.16 -8.16 -2.45
CA GLN A 110 17.37 -8.07 -3.27
C GLN A 110 17.16 -8.67 -4.67
N TYR A 111 16.52 -9.85 -4.75
CA TYR A 111 16.25 -10.51 -6.03
C TYR A 111 15.34 -9.67 -6.95
N VAL A 112 14.34 -9.00 -6.38
CA VAL A 112 13.44 -8.08 -7.08
C VAL A 112 14.19 -6.80 -7.50
N HIS A 113 15.05 -6.27 -6.64
CA HIS A 113 15.88 -5.08 -6.94
C HIS A 113 16.90 -5.34 -8.05
N ASP A 114 17.50 -6.52 -8.10
CA ASP A 114 18.44 -6.93 -9.15
C ASP A 114 17.78 -6.94 -10.55
N ARG A 115 16.43 -7.01 -10.58
CA ARG A 115 15.61 -6.90 -11.79
C ARG A 115 15.11 -5.49 -12.07
N GLY A 116 15.57 -4.49 -11.34
CA GLY A 116 15.11 -3.11 -11.47
C GLY A 116 13.64 -2.91 -11.07
N LEU A 117 13.09 -3.83 -10.27
CA LEU A 117 11.74 -3.77 -9.72
C LEU A 117 11.80 -3.32 -8.24
N LYS A 118 10.63 -3.18 -7.63
CA LYS A 118 10.40 -2.71 -6.25
C LYS A 118 9.52 -3.72 -5.52
N LEU A 119 9.87 -4.07 -4.28
CA LEU A 119 9.12 -5.04 -3.48
C LEU A 119 8.19 -4.31 -2.51
N GLY A 120 6.89 -4.56 -2.61
CA GLY A 120 5.91 -4.19 -1.60
C GLY A 120 5.61 -5.34 -0.64
N ILE A 121 5.18 -4.99 0.56
CA ILE A 121 4.74 -5.94 1.59
C ILE A 121 3.41 -5.49 2.20
N TYR A 122 2.79 -6.42 2.93
CA TYR A 122 1.54 -6.22 3.62
C TYR A 122 1.71 -6.36 5.14
N GLY A 123 0.99 -5.50 5.86
CA GLY A 123 0.70 -5.64 7.28
C GLY A 123 -0.75 -5.21 7.56
N ASP A 124 -1.16 -5.30 8.82
CA ASP A 124 -2.50 -4.91 9.26
C ASP A 124 -2.41 -4.07 10.53
N MET A 125 -3.08 -2.92 10.56
CA MET A 125 -3.22 -2.06 11.73
C MET A 125 -4.22 -2.63 12.73
N GLY A 126 -3.88 -3.76 13.33
CA GLY A 126 -4.74 -4.52 14.22
C GLY A 126 -4.00 -5.61 14.97
N THR A 127 -4.76 -6.43 15.71
CA THR A 127 -4.16 -7.57 16.44
C THR A 127 -3.77 -8.72 15.51
N HIS A 128 -4.49 -8.85 14.39
CA HIS A 128 -4.26 -9.87 13.36
C HIS A 128 -4.49 -9.25 12.00
N THR A 129 -3.92 -9.85 10.96
CA THR A 129 -4.29 -9.58 9.58
C THR A 129 -5.68 -10.13 9.29
N CYS A 130 -6.32 -9.70 8.19
CA CYS A 130 -7.59 -10.26 7.74
C CYS A 130 -7.53 -11.80 7.56
N GLY A 131 -6.38 -12.35 7.13
CA GLY A 131 -6.08 -13.78 7.05
C GLY A 131 -5.74 -14.46 8.38
N GLY A 132 -5.76 -13.74 9.50
CA GLY A 132 -5.51 -14.26 10.84
C GLY A 132 -4.04 -14.36 11.26
N TYR A 133 -3.12 -13.78 10.50
CA TYR A 133 -1.68 -13.75 10.81
C TYR A 133 -1.35 -12.64 11.82
N PRO A 134 -0.14 -12.59 12.41
CA PRO A 134 0.21 -11.54 13.37
C PRO A 134 0.06 -10.13 12.78
N GLY A 135 -0.82 -9.32 13.38
CA GLY A 135 -1.01 -7.92 13.00
C GLY A 135 0.07 -7.01 13.59
N THR A 136 0.09 -5.76 13.12
CA THR A 136 0.90 -4.68 13.68
C THR A 136 0.07 -3.92 14.70
N THR A 137 0.26 -4.21 15.98
CA THR A 137 -0.35 -3.44 17.07
C THR A 137 0.36 -2.10 17.29
N LEU A 138 -0.26 -1.15 18.00
CA LEU A 138 0.32 0.18 18.28
C LEU A 138 1.74 0.11 18.87
N ASP A 139 2.01 -0.86 19.75
CA ASP A 139 3.34 -1.09 20.36
C ASP A 139 4.35 -1.74 19.41
N LYS A 140 3.91 -2.27 18.26
CA LYS A 140 4.75 -2.89 17.23
C LYS A 140 5.06 -1.99 16.06
N ILE A 141 4.38 -0.85 15.91
CA ILE A 141 4.54 0.06 14.77
C ILE A 141 6.01 0.40 14.50
N GLN A 142 6.78 0.83 15.52
CA GLN A 142 8.19 1.18 15.29
C GLN A 142 9.03 -0.05 14.91
N THR A 143 8.75 -1.20 15.54
CA THR A 143 9.49 -2.44 15.27
C THR A 143 9.23 -2.94 13.85
N ASP A 144 7.97 -2.92 13.42
CA ASP A 144 7.57 -3.42 12.10
C ASP A 144 8.02 -2.46 10.99
N ALA A 145 7.89 -1.15 11.18
CA ALA A 145 8.43 -0.16 10.25
C ALA A 145 9.95 -0.33 10.04
N GLN A 146 10.71 -0.49 11.12
CA GLN A 146 12.15 -0.75 11.03
C GLN A 146 12.45 -2.10 10.37
N THR A 147 11.67 -3.14 10.68
CA THR A 147 11.83 -4.46 10.07
C THR A 147 11.65 -4.40 8.55
N PHE A 148 10.64 -3.68 8.06
CA PHE A 148 10.41 -3.49 6.62
C PHE A 148 11.54 -2.70 5.97
N ALA A 149 12.05 -1.66 6.64
CA ALA A 149 13.19 -0.90 6.14
C ALA A 149 14.47 -1.72 6.07
N ASP A 150 14.76 -2.51 7.10
CA ASP A 150 15.91 -3.42 7.18
C ASP A 150 15.87 -4.49 6.07
N TRP A 151 14.67 -4.96 5.71
CA TRP A 151 14.48 -5.91 4.60
C TRP A 151 14.52 -5.27 3.22
N GLY A 152 14.60 -3.95 3.10
CA GLY A 152 14.61 -3.29 1.80
C GLY A 152 13.25 -3.21 1.13
N ILE A 153 12.14 -3.17 1.87
CA ILE A 153 10.80 -2.99 1.30
C ILE A 153 10.64 -1.58 0.70
N ASP A 154 9.98 -1.46 -0.45
CA ASP A 154 9.74 -0.20 -1.16
C ASP A 154 8.30 0.31 -1.01
N MET A 155 7.37 -0.55 -0.58
CA MET A 155 5.97 -0.19 -0.36
C MET A 155 5.33 -1.02 0.76
N LEU A 156 4.50 -0.40 1.59
CA LEU A 156 3.67 -1.07 2.59
C LEU A 156 2.20 -0.83 2.27
N LYS A 157 1.43 -1.91 2.11
CA LYS A 157 -0.03 -1.90 2.31
C LYS A 157 -0.31 -2.19 3.78
N LEU A 158 -1.02 -1.30 4.46
CA LEU A 158 -1.47 -1.50 5.84
C LEU A 158 -2.99 -1.60 5.90
N ASP A 159 -3.47 -2.80 6.13
CA ASP A 159 -4.89 -3.10 6.28
C ASP A 159 -5.44 -2.69 7.66
N GLY A 160 -6.71 -2.97 7.92
CA GLY A 160 -7.38 -2.51 9.14
C GLY A 160 -8.30 -3.53 9.79
N CYS A 161 -8.15 -4.84 9.51
CA CYS A 161 -8.92 -5.86 10.22
C CYS A 161 -8.56 -5.88 11.72
N TYR A 162 -9.40 -6.53 12.53
CA TYR A 162 -9.14 -6.77 13.96
C TYR A 162 -8.72 -5.52 14.78
N SER A 163 -9.29 -4.36 14.42
CA SER A 163 -9.08 -3.07 15.06
C SER A 163 -10.39 -2.27 15.09
N ASN A 164 -10.43 -1.20 15.88
CA ASN A 164 -11.58 -0.28 15.93
C ASN A 164 -11.19 1.11 15.44
N SER A 165 -12.17 2.00 15.22
CA SER A 165 -11.92 3.33 14.67
C SER A 165 -10.87 4.14 15.45
N SER A 166 -10.90 4.10 16.79
CA SER A 166 -9.92 4.83 17.62
C SER A 166 -8.51 4.25 17.50
N TYR A 167 -8.41 2.93 17.29
CA TYR A 167 -7.15 2.25 17.05
C TYR A 167 -6.52 2.65 15.71
N GLN A 168 -7.34 2.67 14.65
CA GLN A 168 -6.93 3.07 13.31
C GLN A 168 -6.54 4.55 13.26
N GLU A 169 -7.32 5.43 13.91
CA GLU A 169 -7.04 6.87 13.99
C GLU A 169 -5.67 7.18 14.61
N GLN A 170 -5.21 6.37 15.56
CA GLN A 170 -3.87 6.48 16.12
C GLN A 170 -2.82 5.80 15.23
N GLY A 171 -3.12 4.59 14.76
CA GLY A 171 -2.19 3.70 14.11
C GLY A 171 -1.68 4.18 12.75
N TYR A 172 -2.57 4.61 11.86
CA TYR A 172 -2.18 5.02 10.51
C TYR A 172 -1.20 6.22 10.50
N PRO A 173 -1.45 7.31 11.25
CA PRO A 173 -0.48 8.41 11.38
C PRO A 173 0.83 7.99 12.07
N MET A 174 0.76 7.09 13.07
CA MET A 174 1.96 6.59 13.75
C MET A 174 2.84 5.77 12.81
N MET A 175 2.26 4.91 11.98
CA MET A 175 3.01 4.15 10.98
C MET A 175 3.65 5.06 9.93
N SER A 176 2.93 6.08 9.43
CA SER A 176 3.51 7.07 8.51
C SER A 176 4.76 7.73 9.09
N LYS A 177 4.70 8.17 10.35
CA LYS A 177 5.85 8.73 11.07
C LYS A 177 6.98 7.71 11.27
N ALA A 178 6.64 6.47 11.60
CA ALA A 178 7.61 5.40 11.83
C ALA A 178 8.35 5.04 10.55
N LEU A 179 7.65 4.88 9.42
CA LEU A 179 8.26 4.65 8.10
C LEU A 179 9.21 5.79 7.73
N ASN A 180 8.79 7.05 7.88
CA ASN A 180 9.65 8.20 7.63
C ASN A 180 10.91 8.21 8.52
N ALA A 181 10.78 7.83 9.79
CA ALA A 181 11.89 7.80 10.74
C ALA A 181 12.96 6.74 10.40
N THR A 182 12.63 5.71 9.61
CA THR A 182 13.63 4.73 9.15
C THR A 182 14.65 5.31 8.18
N GLY A 183 14.34 6.44 7.53
CA GLY A 183 15.16 7.04 6.47
C GLY A 183 15.09 6.34 5.11
N ARG A 184 14.40 5.19 5.01
CA ARG A 184 14.13 4.53 3.73
C ARG A 184 12.83 5.08 3.12
N PRO A 185 12.82 5.54 1.86
CA PRO A 185 11.58 5.87 1.17
C PRO A 185 10.73 4.62 0.96
N ILE A 186 9.62 4.50 1.69
CA ILE A 186 8.64 3.43 1.58
C ILE A 186 7.30 4.04 1.18
N GLY A 187 6.75 3.62 0.05
CA GLY A 187 5.41 4.02 -0.39
C GLY A 187 4.36 3.48 0.58
N TYR A 188 3.41 4.30 1.00
CA TYR A 188 2.47 3.90 2.04
C TYR A 188 1.03 3.87 1.54
N SER A 189 0.50 2.66 1.40
CA SER A 189 -0.90 2.39 1.07
C SER A 189 -1.72 2.15 2.34
N CYS A 190 -2.77 2.94 2.52
CA CYS A 190 -3.63 2.89 3.70
C CYS A 190 -5.02 2.37 3.38
N SER A 191 -5.44 1.25 3.97
CA SER A 191 -6.84 0.81 3.83
C SER A 191 -7.82 1.56 4.73
N TRP A 192 -7.34 2.48 5.58
CA TRP A 192 -8.12 3.17 6.61
C TRP A 192 -9.52 3.64 6.17
N PRO A 193 -9.69 4.31 5.02
CA PRO A 193 -10.99 4.86 4.65
C PRO A 193 -12.05 3.79 4.40
N ALA A 194 -11.70 2.65 3.81
CA ALA A 194 -12.61 1.54 3.56
C ALA A 194 -13.24 1.04 4.87
N TYR A 195 -12.46 0.96 5.96
CA TYR A 195 -12.95 0.57 7.29
C TYR A 195 -13.78 1.65 8.00
N GLN A 196 -13.83 2.87 7.45
CA GLN A 196 -14.62 3.99 8.00
C GLN A 196 -15.79 4.39 7.08
N GLY A 197 -16.05 3.62 6.02
CA GLY A 197 -17.14 3.86 5.06
C GLY A 197 -16.81 4.84 3.94
N GLY A 198 -15.54 5.21 3.76
CA GLY A 198 -15.04 5.92 2.59
C GLY A 198 -15.43 7.41 2.47
N LEU A 199 -16.20 7.97 3.40
CA LEU A 199 -16.74 9.33 3.25
C LEU A 199 -16.62 10.20 4.52
N PRO A 200 -16.53 11.53 4.36
CA PRO A 200 -16.70 12.47 5.46
C PRO A 200 -18.05 12.29 6.18
N PRO A 201 -18.15 12.61 7.48
CA PRO A 201 -17.09 13.18 8.32
C PRO A 201 -16.14 12.14 8.94
N LYS A 202 -16.40 10.84 8.75
CA LYS A 202 -15.56 9.77 9.33
C LYS A 202 -14.19 9.66 8.66
N VAL A 203 -14.11 10.03 7.38
CA VAL A 203 -12.88 10.06 6.60
C VAL A 203 -12.43 11.50 6.37
N ASN A 204 -11.18 11.80 6.72
CA ASN A 204 -10.54 13.09 6.45
C ASN A 204 -9.48 12.93 5.36
N TYR A 205 -9.84 13.24 4.12
CA TYR A 205 -8.96 13.14 2.96
C TYR A 205 -7.76 14.09 2.98
N THR A 206 -7.87 15.23 3.66
CA THR A 206 -6.73 16.14 3.87
C THR A 206 -5.66 15.45 4.73
N LEU A 207 -6.07 14.79 5.82
CA LEU A 207 -5.15 14.03 6.66
C LEU A 207 -4.54 12.86 5.89
N LEU A 208 -5.34 12.08 5.16
CA LEU A 208 -4.85 10.95 4.35
C LEU A 208 -3.81 11.41 3.34
N GLY A 209 -4.06 12.52 2.64
CA GLY A 209 -3.10 13.15 1.75
C GLY A 209 -1.76 13.46 2.41
N GLN A 210 -1.75 13.82 3.69
CA GLN A 210 -0.53 14.14 4.46
C GLN A 210 0.24 12.92 4.93
N ILE A 211 -0.42 11.76 5.10
CA ILE A 211 0.19 10.61 5.77
C ILE A 211 0.33 9.38 4.88
N CYS A 212 -0.39 9.28 3.75
CA CYS A 212 -0.42 8.11 2.87
C CYS A 212 -0.12 8.53 1.43
N ASN A 213 0.54 7.65 0.66
CA ASN A 213 0.69 7.84 -0.78
C ASN A 213 -0.51 7.37 -1.59
N LEU A 214 -1.27 6.43 -1.04
CA LEU A 214 -2.52 5.97 -1.61
C LEU A 214 -3.42 5.39 -0.53
N TRP A 215 -4.72 5.30 -0.82
CA TRP A 215 -5.69 4.71 0.09
C TRP A 215 -6.80 3.93 -0.62
N ARG A 216 -7.29 2.88 0.03
CA ARG A 216 -8.52 2.18 -0.39
C ARG A 216 -9.73 2.89 0.17
N ASN A 217 -10.65 3.30 -0.70
CA ASN A 217 -11.85 4.04 -0.31
C ASN A 217 -13.03 3.12 0.01
N TYR A 218 -13.14 2.00 -0.72
CA TYR A 218 -14.36 1.21 -0.82
C TYR A 218 -14.06 -0.29 -0.80
N ASP A 219 -15.07 -1.11 -1.03
CA ASP A 219 -15.04 -2.58 -0.93
C ASP A 219 -13.98 -3.23 -1.85
N ASP A 220 -13.56 -4.44 -1.48
CA ASP A 220 -12.60 -5.25 -2.25
C ASP A 220 -13.17 -5.67 -3.60
N ILE A 221 -12.34 -5.57 -4.64
CA ILE A 221 -12.71 -6.07 -5.95
C ILE A 221 -12.77 -7.60 -5.95
N GLN A 222 -13.74 -8.11 -6.68
CA GLN A 222 -13.87 -9.53 -7.00
C GLN A 222 -13.80 -9.68 -8.52
N ASP A 223 -13.38 -10.85 -9.00
CA ASP A 223 -13.39 -11.20 -10.43
C ASP A 223 -14.83 -11.38 -10.96
N SER A 224 -15.56 -10.26 -11.03
CA SER A 224 -16.91 -10.18 -11.57
C SER A 224 -17.19 -8.78 -12.09
N TRP A 225 -17.98 -8.70 -13.16
CA TRP A 225 -18.40 -7.42 -13.73
C TRP A 225 -19.25 -6.60 -12.75
N ASP A 226 -20.08 -7.27 -11.95
CA ASP A 226 -20.89 -6.61 -10.92
C ASP A 226 -20.02 -5.90 -9.88
N SER A 227 -18.89 -6.50 -9.49
CA SER A 227 -17.92 -5.85 -8.60
C SER A 227 -17.25 -4.64 -9.25
N VAL A 228 -16.99 -4.68 -10.56
CA VAL A 228 -16.43 -3.52 -11.27
C VAL A 228 -17.44 -2.39 -11.30
N LEU A 229 -18.70 -2.68 -11.65
CA LEU A 229 -19.77 -1.68 -11.72
C LEU A 229 -20.05 -1.07 -10.35
N SER A 230 -20.11 -1.88 -9.28
CA SER A 230 -20.37 -1.35 -7.94
C SER A 230 -19.30 -0.35 -7.49
N ILE A 231 -18.03 -0.61 -7.82
CA ILE A 231 -16.92 0.30 -7.52
C ILE A 231 -17.03 1.56 -8.39
N VAL A 232 -17.25 1.42 -9.70
CA VAL A 232 -17.38 2.57 -10.61
C VAL A 232 -18.52 3.50 -10.17
N ASP A 233 -19.69 2.93 -9.88
CA ASP A 233 -20.87 3.68 -9.43
C ASP A 233 -20.59 4.40 -8.11
N TRP A 234 -19.98 3.72 -7.14
CA TRP A 234 -19.63 4.35 -5.86
C TRP A 234 -18.65 5.52 -6.02
N PHE A 235 -17.62 5.38 -6.86
CA PHE A 235 -16.69 6.48 -7.12
C PHE A 235 -17.35 7.62 -7.88
N PHE A 236 -18.26 7.32 -8.83
CA PHE A 236 -19.00 8.32 -9.58
C PHE A 236 -19.94 9.13 -8.69
N ASP A 237 -20.71 8.46 -7.83
CA ASP A 237 -21.67 9.09 -6.92
C ASP A 237 -21.00 9.98 -5.87
N ASN A 238 -19.72 9.70 -5.56
CA ASN A 238 -18.95 10.42 -4.54
C ASN A 238 -17.83 11.30 -5.13
N GLN A 239 -17.80 11.52 -6.45
CA GLN A 239 -16.68 12.16 -7.13
C GLN A 239 -16.38 13.59 -6.65
N ASP A 240 -17.38 14.36 -6.22
CA ASP A 240 -17.18 15.73 -5.72
C ASP A 240 -16.33 15.77 -4.44
N VAL A 241 -16.33 14.69 -3.67
CA VAL A 241 -15.48 14.51 -2.48
C VAL A 241 -14.14 13.90 -2.87
N LEU A 242 -14.17 12.90 -3.74
CA LEU A 242 -13.00 12.09 -4.07
C LEU A 242 -12.08 12.83 -5.04
N GLN A 243 -12.58 13.30 -6.19
CA GLN A 243 -11.77 13.91 -7.26
C GLN A 243 -10.75 14.95 -6.76
N PRO A 244 -11.11 15.90 -5.86
CA PRO A 244 -10.16 16.91 -5.38
C PRO A 244 -9.07 16.37 -4.44
N ALA A 245 -9.25 15.17 -3.89
CA ALA A 245 -8.33 14.57 -2.92
C ALA A 245 -7.11 13.86 -3.56
N ALA A 246 -7.16 13.53 -4.86
CA ALA A 246 -6.01 12.93 -5.54
C ALA A 246 -5.10 13.95 -6.20
N GLY A 247 -3.81 13.65 -6.18
CA GLY A 247 -2.76 14.42 -6.83
C GLY A 247 -1.41 13.74 -6.73
N PRO A 248 -0.35 14.32 -7.32
CA PRO A 248 1.00 13.78 -7.23
C PRO A 248 1.43 13.49 -5.79
N GLY A 249 1.67 12.22 -5.48
CA GLY A 249 2.08 11.73 -4.17
C GLY A 249 0.95 11.19 -3.30
N HIS A 250 -0.32 11.29 -3.72
CA HIS A 250 -1.49 10.88 -2.93
C HIS A 250 -2.70 10.51 -3.83
N TYR A 251 -3.04 9.22 -3.93
CA TYR A 251 -4.09 8.69 -4.81
C TYR A 251 -5.10 7.81 -4.09
N TRP A 252 -6.18 7.43 -4.79
CA TRP A 252 -6.95 6.23 -4.43
C TRP A 252 -6.42 5.00 -5.17
N ILE A 253 -6.74 3.84 -4.63
CA ILE A 253 -6.48 2.53 -5.23
C ILE A 253 -7.67 1.60 -5.01
N ILE A 254 -7.67 0.47 -5.71
CA ILE A 254 -8.59 -0.66 -5.59
C ILE A 254 -7.71 -1.91 -5.44
N TYR A 255 -8.06 -2.83 -4.54
CA TYR A 255 -7.43 -4.16 -4.39
C TYR A 255 -8.47 -5.25 -4.46
#